data_AF-A0A9X3TLV1-F1
#
_entry.id   AF-A0A9X3TLV1-F1
#
_cell.length_a   1.000
_cell.length_b   1.000
_cell.length_c   1.000
_cell.angle_alpha   90.00
_cell.angle_beta   90.00
_cell.angle_gamma   90.00
#
_symmetry.space_group_name_H-M   'P 1'
#
loop_
_entity.id
_entity.type
_entity.pdbx_description
1 polymer ?
#
loop_
_entity_poly.entity_id
_entity_poly.type
_entity_poly.pdbx_seq_one_letter_code
_entity_poly.pdbx_strand_id
1 'polypeptide(L)' 'MVNGLQLLDLLRETENKMLHLHRAIDRITNEPDFKESVSVLTEVVRDYQMQLDKMKQALGKIEIGQQHSTQQ' A
#
# COMPACT_ATOMS: atom_id res chain seq x y z
N MET A 1 4.56 19.44 -1.95
CA MET A 1 5.61 18.44 -1.65
C MET A 1 5.12 17.63 -0.47
N VAL A 2 4.95 16.32 -0.62
CA VAL A 2 4.60 15.43 0.50
C VAL A 2 5.87 15.21 1.31
N ASN A 3 5.84 15.47 2.63
CA ASN A 3 7.01 15.22 3.48
C ASN A 3 7.04 13.77 4.00
N GLY A 4 8.16 13.34 4.60
CA GLY A 4 8.35 11.96 5.06
C GLY A 4 7.29 11.47 6.06
N LEU A 5 6.79 12.35 6.94
CA LEU A 5 5.75 12.01 7.91
C LEU A 5 4.39 11.78 7.23
N GLN A 6 4.01 12.66 6.30
CA GLN A 6 2.78 12.48 5.50
C GLN A 6 2.83 11.20 4.65
N LEU A 7 4.01 10.83 4.16
CA LEU A 7 4.20 9.59 3.42
C LEU A 7 4.05 8.35 4.32
N LEU A 8 4.54 8.42 5.56
CA LEU A 8 4.34 7.35 6.56
C LEU A 8 2.87 7.17 6.93
N ASP A 9 2.13 8.28 7.14
CA ASP A 9 0.70 8.22 7.42
C ASP A 9 -0.08 7.59 6.26
N LEU A 10 0.25 7.98 5.02
CA LEU A 10 -0.36 7.42 3.82
C LEU A 10 -0.03 5.93 3.64
N LEU A 11 1.21 5.52 3.92
CA LEU A 11 1.62 4.11 3.90
C LEU A 11 0.76 3.29 4.88
N ARG A 12 0.63 3.77 6.13
CA ARG A 12 -0.16 3.10 7.16
C ARG A 12 -1.63 3.01 6.79
N GLU A 13 -2.22 4.08 6.26
CA GLU A 13 -3.61 4.08 5.80
C GLU A 13 -3.82 3.07 4.66
N THR A 14 -2.89 3.03 3.71
CA THR A 14 -2.92 2.14 2.54
C THR A 14 -2.81 0.66 2.96
N GLU A 15 -1.89 0.33 3.89
CA GLU A 15 -1.77 -1.02 4.47
C GLU A 15 -3.06 -1.44 5.19
N ASN A 16 -3.69 -0.52 5.94
CA ASN A 16 -4.95 -0.81 6.62
C ASN A 16 -6.10 -1.05 5.63
N LYS A 17 -6.18 -0.29 4.53
CA LYS A 17 -7.18 -0.52 3.47
C LYS A 17 -6.99 -1.87 2.79
N MET A 18 -5.75 -2.25 2.49
CA MET A 18 -5.42 -3.56 1.95
C MET A 18 -5.85 -4.70 2.89
N LEU A 19 -5.63 -4.56 4.20
CA LEU A 19 -6.09 -5.54 5.17
C LEU A 19 -7.61 -5.75 5.11
N HIS A 20 -8.39 -4.67 4.96
CA HIS A 20 -9.84 -4.77 4.80
C HIS A 20 -10.25 -5.45 3.49
N LEU A 21 -9.53 -5.18 2.38
CA LEU A 21 -9.78 -5.85 1.10
C LEU A 21 -9.51 -7.35 1.19
N HIS A 22 -8.38 -7.76 1.78
CA HIS A 22 -8.06 -9.17 2.01
C HIS A 22 -9.16 -9.86 2.83
N ARG A 23 -9.59 -9.24 3.95
CA ARG A 23 -10.68 -9.78 4.77
C ARG A 23 -12.01 -9.88 4.02
N ALA A 24 -12.30 -8.93 3.15
CA ALA A 24 -13.51 -8.96 2.33
C ALA A 24 -13.45 -10.11 1.33
N ILE A 25 -12.34 -10.26 0.60
CA ILE A 25 -12.08 -11.35 -0.34
C ILE A 25 -12.22 -12.70 0.37
N ASP A 26 -11.57 -12.88 1.51
CA ASP A 26 -11.59 -14.14 2.28
C ASP A 26 -13.02 -14.58 2.64
N ARG A 27 -13.93 -13.63 2.89
CA ARG A 27 -15.33 -13.92 3.21
C ARG A 27 -16.17 -14.37 2.02
N ILE A 28 -15.84 -13.91 0.81
CA ILE A 28 -16.66 -14.16 -0.39
C ILE A 28 -15.99 -15.12 -1.38
N THR A 29 -14.73 -15.51 -1.15
CA THR A 29 -13.93 -16.32 -2.10
C THR A 29 -14.55 -17.69 -2.43
N ASN A 30 -15.28 -18.28 -1.49
CA ASN A 30 -15.91 -19.59 -1.65
C ASN A 30 -17.33 -19.51 -2.19
N GLU A 31 -17.89 -18.31 -2.34
CA GLU A 31 -19.25 -18.11 -2.82
C GLU A 31 -19.25 -18.07 -4.37
N PRO A 32 -19.87 -19.04 -5.07
CA PRO A 32 -19.76 -19.19 -6.52
C PRO A 32 -20.21 -17.96 -7.31
N ASP A 33 -21.20 -17.24 -6.78
CA ASP A 33 -21.80 -16.05 -7.41
C ASP A 33 -20.87 -14.83 -7.34
N PHE A 34 -19.84 -14.86 -6.49
CA PHE A 34 -18.93 -13.73 -6.28
C PHE A 34 -17.58 -13.89 -6.97
N LYS A 35 -17.38 -14.90 -7.83
CA LYS A 35 -16.12 -15.15 -8.54
C LYS A 35 -15.56 -13.91 -9.25
N GLU A 36 -16.41 -13.16 -9.95
CA GLU A 36 -16.00 -11.92 -10.62
C GLU A 36 -15.58 -10.84 -9.62
N SER A 37 -16.35 -10.65 -8.54
CA SER A 37 -16.02 -9.70 -7.48
C SER A 37 -14.69 -10.03 -6.80
N VAL A 38 -14.44 -11.31 -6.54
CA VAL A 38 -13.15 -11.80 -5.99
C VAL A 38 -12.01 -11.50 -6.94
N SER A 39 -12.21 -11.73 -8.25
CA SER A 39 -11.20 -11.43 -9.28
C SER A 39 -10.85 -9.94 -9.28
N VAL A 40 -11.86 -9.07 -9.36
CA VAL A 40 -11.67 -7.61 -9.40
C VAL A 40 -11.00 -7.10 -8.12
N LEU A 41 -11.47 -7.54 -6.94
CA LEU A 41 -10.86 -7.12 -5.67
C LEU A 41 -9.41 -7.60 -5.54
N THR A 42 -9.08 -8.76 -6.08
CA THR A 42 -7.70 -9.27 -6.11
C THR A 42 -6.80 -8.40 -6.99
N GLU A 43 -7.28 -7.92 -8.13
CA GLU A 43 -6.55 -6.95 -8.96
C GLU A 43 -6.32 -5.63 -8.23
N VAL A 44 -7.36 -5.10 -7.57
CA VAL A 44 -7.24 -3.88 -6.75
C VAL A 44 -6.20 -4.06 -5.64
N VAL A 45 -6.17 -5.20 -4.96
CA VAL A 45 -5.14 -5.50 -3.95
C VAL A 45 -3.73 -5.46 -4.57
N ARG A 46 -3.53 -6.01 -5.77
CA ARG A 46 -2.23 -5.97 -6.47
C ARG A 46 -1.82 -4.54 -6.81
N ASP A 47 -2.75 -3.70 -7.24
CA ASP A 47 -2.46 -2.29 -7.52
C ASP A 47 -2.02 -1.55 -6.25
N TYR A 48 -2.69 -1.81 -5.13
CA TYR A 48 -2.31 -1.25 -3.83
C TYR A 48 -0.93 -1.74 -3.38
N GLN A 49 -0.59 -3.02 -3.58
CA GLN A 49 0.74 -3.56 -3.30
C GLN A 49 1.83 -2.81 -4.09
N MET A 50 1.62 -2.63 -5.40
CA MET A 50 2.55 -1.88 -6.25
C MET A 50 2.71 -0.42 -5.81
N GLN A 51 1.63 0.21 -5.33
CA GLN A 51 1.68 1.58 -4.82
C GLN A 51 2.47 1.65 -3.50
N LEU A 52 2.24 0.72 -2.58
CA LEU A 52 2.99 0.61 -1.34
C LEU A 52 4.49 0.46 -1.60
N ASP A 53 4.88 -0.40 -2.54
CA ASP A 53 6.28 -0.60 -2.88
C ASP A 53 6.94 0.70 -3.38
N LYS A 54 6.25 1.44 -4.25
CA LYS A 54 6.73 2.76 -4.73
C LYS A 54 6.86 3.77 -3.58
N MET A 55 5.88 3.80 -2.67
CA MET A 55 5.91 4.69 -1.50
C MET A 55 7.06 4.33 -0.55
N LYS A 56 7.30 3.04 -0.29
CA LYS A 56 8.43 2.54 0.52
C LYS A 56 9.77 2.92 -0.10
N GLN A 57 9.91 2.77 -1.42
CA GLN A 57 11.11 3.23 -2.15
C GLN A 57 11.31 4.75 -2.06
N ALA A 58 10.24 5.53 -2.16
CA ALA A 58 10.31 6.99 -2.03
C ALA A 58 10.74 7.40 -0.61
N LEU A 59 10.20 6.75 0.42
CA LEU A 59 10.58 6.98 1.82
C LEU A 59 12.06 6.69 2.06
N GLY A 60 12.57 5.55 1.60
CA GLY A 60 13.99 5.21 1.75
C GLY A 60 14.92 6.24 1.08
N LYS A 61 14.52 6.82 -0.07
CA LYS A 61 15.29 7.90 -0.71
C LYS A 61 15.31 9.20 0.13
N ILE A 62 14.22 9.50 0.84
CA ILE A 62 14.13 10.68 1.72
C ILE A 62 15.06 10.51 2.93
N GLU A 63 15.07 9.33 3.55
CA GLU A 63 15.96 9.02 4.69
C GLU A 63 17.45 9.14 4.31
N ILE A 64 17.84 8.63 3.13
CA ILE A 64 19.22 8.72 2.62
C ILE A 64 19.61 10.17 2.30
N GLY A 65 18.70 10.96 1.72
CA GLY A 65 18.95 12.37 1.41
C GLY A 65 19.17 13.24 2.65
N GLN A 66 18.50 12.91 3.76
CA GLN A 66 18.70 13.58 5.05
C GLN A 66 20.05 13.22 5.69
N GLN A 67 20.54 11.98 5.55
CA GLN A 67 21.87 11.62 6.07
C GLN A 67 23.03 12.34 5.36
N HIS A 68 22.88 12.64 4.07
CA HIS A 68 23.91 13.37 3.31
C HIS A 68 23.97 14.88 3.62
N SER A 69 22.91 15.46 4.20
CA SER A 69 22.86 16.90 4.51
C SER A 69 23.45 17.25 5.88
N THR A 70 23.72 16.27 6.75
CA THR A 70 24.26 16.47 8.10
C THR A 70 25.79 16.36 8.19
N GLN A 71 26.50 16.29 7.05
CA GLN A 71 27.95 16.08 7.01
C GLN A 71 28.74 17.15 6.24
N GLN A 72 28.16 18.36 6.05
CA GLN A 72 28.89 19.54 5.58
C GLN A 72 28.88 20.65 6.62
#